data_AF-A0A1Z9X734-F1
#
_entry.id   AF-A0A1Z9X734-F1
#
_cell.length_a   1.000
_cell.length_b   1.000
_cell.length_c   1.000
_cell.angle_alpha   90.00
_cell.angle_beta   90.00
_cell.angle_gamma   90.00
#
_symmetry.space_group_name_H-M   'P 1'
#
loop_
_entity.id
_entity.type
_entity.pdbx_description
1 polymer ?
#
loop_
_entity_poly.entity_id
_entity_poly.type
_entity_poly.pdbx_seq_one_letter_code
_entity_poly.pdbx_strand_id
1 'polypeptide(L)'
;MNKSILNHANTPLFLQAVNSELAACLSTPGEDFSTDRFRYLCDVRHKVVVRALARLDPDVRHSFAKEELEINNNLEKLAQGLLLNAKDEAVKFSRGRSAVKKYNK
;
A
#
# COMPACT_ATOMS: atom_id res chain seq x y z
N MET A 1 13.12 -8.42 6.69
CA MET A 1 12.66 -8.38 5.29
C MET A 1 11.54 -7.35 5.23
N ASN A 2 11.55 -6.24 4.49
CA ASN A 2 12.30 -5.80 3.33
C ASN A 2 12.40 -4.27 3.35
N LYS A 3 13.59 -3.69 3.56
CA LYS A 3 13.81 -2.34 3.06
C LYS A 3 13.78 -2.45 1.52
N SER A 4 12.96 -1.62 0.88
CA SER A 4 13.12 -1.24 -0.55
C SER A 4 12.33 -1.97 -1.64
N ILE A 5 11.16 -2.59 -1.42
CA ILE A 5 10.25 -2.79 -2.59
C ILE A 5 9.62 -1.48 -3.06
N LEU A 6 9.59 -0.48 -2.17
CA LEU A 6 8.99 0.83 -2.42
C LEU A 6 10.01 1.93 -2.73
N ASN A 7 11.32 1.64 -2.65
CA ASN A 7 12.37 2.59 -3.01
C ASN A 7 13.12 2.09 -4.24
N HIS A 8 13.67 3.04 -4.99
CA HIS A 8 14.50 2.88 -6.17
C HIS A 8 15.72 3.82 -6.06
N ALA A 9 16.64 3.76 -7.03
CA ALA A 9 17.92 4.48 -6.96
C ALA A 9 17.76 6.02 -6.82
N ASN A 10 16.68 6.56 -7.37
CA ASN A 10 16.40 8.00 -7.38
C ASN A 10 15.40 8.45 -6.30
N THR A 11 15.04 7.59 -5.33
CA THR A 11 14.05 7.93 -4.29
C THR A 11 14.62 8.98 -3.33
N PRO A 12 14.01 10.17 -3.22
CA PRO A 12 14.44 11.20 -2.28
C PRO A 12 14.24 10.76 -0.83
N LEU A 13 15.06 11.29 0.10
CA LEU A 13 14.99 10.96 1.53
C LEU A 13 13.59 11.09 2.14
N PHE A 14 12.86 12.15 1.76
CA PHE A 14 11.50 12.36 2.27
C PHE A 14 10.51 11.30 1.77
N LEU A 15 10.68 10.81 0.54
CA LEU A 15 9.89 9.71 -0.01
C LEU A 15 10.28 8.37 0.63
N GLN A 16 11.57 8.16 0.93
CA GLN A 16 12.04 6.97 1.67
C GLN A 16 11.41 6.87 3.07
N ALA A 17 11.22 7.99 3.77
CA ALA A 17 10.54 8.02 5.06
C ALA A 17 9.07 7.57 4.93
N VAL A 18 8.33 8.14 3.97
CA VAL A 18 6.93 7.76 3.71
C VAL A 18 6.83 6.29 3.30
N ASN A 19 7.72 5.83 2.43
CA ASN A 19 7.78 4.43 2.00
C ASN A 19 8.10 3.48 3.16
N SER A 20 8.91 3.90 4.12
CA SER A 20 9.22 3.09 5.31
C SER A 20 8.00 2.96 6.22
N GLU A 21 7.26 4.06 6.44
CA GLU A 21 6.00 4.00 7.18
C GLU A 21 4.94 3.16 6.47
N LEU A 22 4.86 3.26 5.15
CA LEU A 22 3.91 2.50 4.34
C LEU A 22 4.25 1.00 4.36
N ALA A 23 5.54 0.64 4.30
CA ALA A 23 6.00 -0.73 4.48
C ALA A 23 5.72 -1.27 5.89
N ALA A 24 5.88 -0.44 6.92
CA ALA A 24 5.52 -0.82 8.29
C ALA A 24 4.01 -1.07 8.42
N CYS A 25 3.18 -0.18 7.86
CA CYS A 25 1.72 -0.33 7.82
C CYS A 25 1.29 -1.62 7.10
N LEU A 26 1.96 -1.97 6.01
CA LEU A 26 1.69 -3.22 5.26
C LEU A 26 2.19 -4.48 5.98
N SER A 27 3.14 -4.34 6.90
CA SER A 27 3.66 -5.46 7.70
C SER A 27 2.83 -5.72 8.96
N THR A 28 1.89 -4.83 9.27
CA THR A 28 0.98 -4.98 10.40
C THR A 28 -0.02 -6.12 10.13
N PRO A 29 -0.22 -7.05 11.08
CA PRO A 29 -1.20 -8.13 10.95
C PRO A 29 -2.63 -7.59 10.79
N GLY A 30 -3.50 -8.36 10.13
CA GLY A 30 -4.81 -7.90 9.64
C GLY A 30 -5.74 -7.28 10.69
N GLU A 31 -5.68 -7.71 11.96
CA GLU A 31 -6.51 -7.15 13.04
C GLU A 31 -6.06 -5.74 13.46
N ASP A 32 -4.77 -5.42 13.34
CA ASP A 32 -4.19 -4.12 13.67
C ASP A 32 -4.00 -3.24 12.42
N PHE A 33 -4.33 -3.76 11.23
CA PHE A 33 -4.17 -3.05 9.98
C PHE A 33 -5.21 -1.94 9.83
N SER A 34 -4.75 -0.69 9.81
CA SER A 34 -5.61 0.47 9.57
C SER A 34 -5.66 0.84 8.09
N THR A 35 -6.81 0.58 7.44
CA THR A 35 -7.05 1.01 6.05
C THR A 35 -7.00 2.53 5.89
N ASP A 36 -7.47 3.29 6.88
CA ASP A 36 -7.39 4.75 6.86
C ASP A 36 -5.95 5.25 6.93
N ARG A 37 -5.10 4.61 7.76
CA ARG A 37 -3.67 4.94 7.80
C ARG A 37 -2.99 4.63 6.48
N PHE A 38 -3.30 3.47 5.89
CA PHE A 38 -2.77 3.10 4.57
C PHE A 38 -3.17 4.11 3.49
N ARG A 39 -4.46 4.47 3.40
CA ARG A 39 -4.95 5.50 2.44
C ARG A 39 -4.24 6.83 2.64
N TYR A 40 -4.12 7.29 3.88
CA TYR A 40 -3.43 8.53 4.20
C TYR A 40 -1.97 8.51 3.73
N LEU A 41 -1.25 7.42 3.98
CA LEU A 41 0.14 7.27 3.55
C LEU A 41 0.28 7.26 2.02
N CYS A 42 -0.66 6.62 1.30
CA CYS A 42 -0.72 6.68 -0.17
C CYS A 42 -0.92 8.11 -0.70
N ASP A 43 -1.82 8.89 -0.09
CA ASP A 43 -2.04 10.29 -0.48
C ASP A 43 -0.82 11.17 -0.21
N VAL A 44 -0.16 10.99 0.94
CA VAL A 44 1.08 11.68 1.27
C VAL A 44 2.16 11.33 0.26
N ARG A 45 2.34 10.04 -0.05
CA ARG A 45 3.29 9.54 -1.05
C ARG A 45 3.06 10.18 -2.41
N HIS A 46 1.80 10.25 -2.88
CA HIS A 46 1.46 10.87 -4.15
C HIS A 46 1.86 12.35 -4.21
N LYS A 47 1.51 13.14 -3.18
CA LYS A 47 1.89 14.57 -3.11
C LYS A 47 3.41 14.77 -3.15
N VAL A 48 4.13 13.90 -2.46
CA VAL A 48 5.59 13.84 -2.38
C VAL A 48 6.21 13.54 -3.73
N VAL A 49 5.70 12.54 -4.47
CA VAL A 49 6.15 12.17 -5.82
C VAL A 49 5.89 13.30 -6.82
N VAL A 50 4.70 13.90 -6.82
CA VAL A 50 4.36 15.03 -7.70
C VAL A 50 5.29 16.22 -7.44
N ARG A 51 5.57 16.51 -6.16
CA ARG A 51 6.53 17.55 -5.78
C ARG A 51 7.96 17.22 -6.22
N ALA A 52 8.38 15.96 -6.13
CA ALA A 52 9.70 15.52 -6.62
C ALA A 52 9.80 15.73 -8.14
N LEU A 53 8.83 15.21 -8.89
CA LEU A 53 8.73 15.36 -10.34
C LEU A 53 8.81 16.83 -10.75
N ALA A 54 8.09 17.73 -10.08
CA ALA A 54 8.10 19.17 -10.36
C ALA A 54 9.49 19.81 -10.27
N ARG A 55 10.39 19.27 -9.44
CA ARG A 55 11.72 19.85 -9.14
C ARG A 55 12.88 19.18 -9.89
N LEU A 56 12.64 18.04 -10.54
CA LEU A 56 13.65 17.30 -11.27
C LEU A 56 13.84 17.87 -12.68
N ASP A 57 15.08 17.83 -13.16
CA ASP A 57 15.43 18.13 -14.55
C ASP A 57 14.72 17.16 -15.52
N PRO A 58 14.42 17.58 -16.76
CA PRO A 58 13.67 16.76 -17.72
C PRO A 58 14.24 15.36 -17.94
N ASP A 59 15.57 15.24 -18.03
CA ASP A 59 16.25 13.96 -18.27
C ASP A 59 16.13 13.00 -17.08
N VAL A 60 16.23 13.53 -15.85
CA VAL A 60 16.11 12.75 -14.60
C VAL A 60 14.64 12.46 -14.29
N ARG A 61 13.74 13.38 -14.62
CA ARG A 61 12.29 13.27 -14.41
C ARG A 61 11.73 12.04 -15.12
N HIS A 62 12.13 11.77 -16.36
CA HIS A 62 11.63 10.62 -17.11
C HIS A 62 12.01 9.28 -16.45
N SER A 63 13.29 9.14 -16.06
CA SER A 63 13.78 7.95 -15.37
C SER A 63 13.10 7.77 -14.00
N PHE A 64 12.98 8.85 -13.23
CA PHE A 64 12.27 8.84 -11.95
C PHE A 64 10.80 8.43 -12.11
N ALA A 65 10.09 8.99 -13.09
CA ALA A 65 8.68 8.66 -13.33
C ALA A 65 8.48 7.19 -13.70
N LYS A 66 9.40 6.60 -14.49
CA LYS A 66 9.33 5.19 -14.88
C LYS A 66 9.50 4.26 -13.68
N GLU A 67 10.49 4.52 -12.83
CA GLU A 67 10.74 3.74 -11.61
C GLU A 67 9.56 3.87 -10.61
N GLU A 68 9.02 5.08 -10.47
CA GLU A 68 7.85 5.34 -9.62
C GLU A 68 6.57 4.67 -10.11
N LEU A 69 6.37 4.57 -11.44
CA LEU A 69 5.23 3.87 -12.01
C LEU A 69 5.26 2.36 -11.67
N GLU A 70 6.44 1.74 -11.69
CA GLU A 70 6.60 0.34 -11.31
C GLU A 70 6.21 0.11 -9.84
N ILE A 71 6.65 1.01 -8.95
CA ILE A 71 6.29 0.94 -7.54
C ILE A 71 4.79 1.16 -7.33
N ASN A 72 4.19 2.11 -8.04
CA ASN A 72 2.73 2.33 -7.99
C ASN A 72 1.95 1.08 -8.43
N ASN A 73 2.37 0.43 -9.52
CA ASN A 73 1.72 -0.80 -9.97
C ASN A 73 1.83 -1.92 -8.92
N ASN A 74 2.96 -2.01 -8.22
CA ASN A 74 3.13 -2.98 -7.14
C ASN A 74 2.24 -2.65 -5.93
N LEU A 75 2.14 -1.37 -5.55
CA LEU A 75 1.23 -0.91 -4.50
C LEU A 75 -0.23 -1.17 -4.85
N GLU A 76 -0.63 -0.98 -6.10
CA GLU A 76 -1.98 -1.26 -6.58
C GLU A 76 -2.31 -2.75 -6.46
N LYS A 77 -1.40 -3.63 -6.91
CA LYS A 77 -1.56 -5.09 -6.75
C LYS A 77 -1.70 -5.50 -5.28
N LEU A 78 -0.92 -4.89 -4.39
CA LEU A 78 -1.03 -5.14 -2.95
C LEU A 78 -2.38 -4.67 -2.40
N ALA A 79 -2.84 -3.48 -2.78
CA ALA A 79 -4.15 -2.95 -2.37
C ALA A 79 -5.31 -3.83 -2.87
N GLN A 80 -5.23 -4.32 -4.11
CA GLN A 80 -6.20 -5.28 -4.67
C GLN A 80 -6.18 -6.61 -3.90
N GLY A 81 -4.99 -7.12 -3.55
CA GLY A 81 -4.85 -8.32 -2.73
C GLY A 81 -5.46 -8.16 -1.33
N LEU A 82 -5.24 -7.01 -0.68
CA LEU A 82 -5.86 -6.69 0.61
C LEU A 82 -7.39 -6.67 0.53
N LEU A 83 -7.94 -6.08 -0.54
CA LEU A 83 -9.40 -6.04 -0.75
C LEU A 83 -10.01 -7.42 -1.00
N LEU A 84 -9.33 -8.28 -1.76
CA LEU A 84 -9.74 -9.67 -1.98
C LEU A 84 -9.73 -10.48 -0.69
N ASN A 85 -8.65 -10.36 0.11
CA ASN A 85 -8.55 -11.03 1.39
C ASN A 85 -9.66 -10.61 2.37
N ALA A 86 -9.95 -9.30 2.46
CA ALA A 86 -11.02 -8.79 3.30
C ALA A 86 -12.40 -9.32 2.87
N LYS A 87 -12.64 -9.45 1.56
CA LYS A 87 -13.87 -10.03 1.02
C LYS A 87 -14.03 -11.51 1.40
N ASP A 88 -12.96 -12.28 1.28
CA ASP A 88 -12.97 -13.71 1.62
C ASP A 88 -13.19 -13.94 3.12
N GLU A 89 -12.61 -13.11 3.98
CA GLU A 89 -12.88 -13.15 5.42
C GLU A 89 -14.34 -12.81 5.75
N ALA A 90 -14.90 -11.77 5.14
CA ALA A 90 -16.30 -11.42 5.35
C ALA A 90 -17.26 -12.56 4.94
N VAL A 91 -16.95 -13.26 3.85
CA VAL A 91 -17.71 -14.44 3.40
C VAL A 91 -17.59 -15.61 4.39
N LYS A 92 -16.38 -15.90 4.88
CA LYS A 92 -16.16 -16.94 5.92
C LYS A 92 -16.91 -16.60 7.21
N PHE A 93 -16.88 -15.34 7.65
CA PHE A 93 -17.59 -14.88 8.85
C PHE A 93 -19.11 -14.98 8.70
N SER A 94 -19.66 -14.64 7.53
CA SER A 94 -21.08 -14.81 7.20
C SER A 94 -21.51 -16.29 7.25
N ARG A 95 -20.68 -17.18 6.68
CA ARG A 95 -20.90 -18.64 6.74
C ARG A 95 -20.80 -19.17 8.17
N GLY A 96 -19.83 -18.70 8.95
CA GLY A 96 -19.69 -19.03 10.38
C GLY A 96 -20.92 -18.64 11.20
N ARG A 97 -21.45 -17.42 11.03
CA ARG A 97 -22.71 -16.99 11.68
C ARG A 97 -23.91 -17.83 11.26
N SER A 98 -23.97 -18.22 9.98
CA SER A 98 -25.06 -19.07 9.46
C SER A 98 -24.99 -20.48 10.03
N ALA A 99 -23.79 -21.02 10.23
CA ALA A 99 -23.57 -22.32 10.86
C ALA A 99 -23.95 -22.29 12.35
N VAL A 100 -23.50 -21.29 13.11
CA VAL A 100 -23.86 -21.12 14.54
C VAL A 100 -25.39 -21.00 14.74
N LYS A 101 -26.09 -20.25 13.87
CA LYS A 101 -27.56 -20.19 13.88
C LYS A 101 -28.25 -21.53 13.59
N LYS A 102 -27.58 -22.43 12.87
CA LYS A 102 -28.11 -23.75 12.49
C LYS A 102 -27.94 -24.80 13.60
N TYR A 103 -26.95 -24.63 14.47
CA TYR A 103 -26.72 -25.51 15.63
C TYR A 103 -27.52 -25.10 16.88
N ASN A 104 -27.95 -23.84 16.97
CA ASN A 104 -28.81 -23.34 18.06
C ASN A 104 -30.33 -23.47 17.77
N LYS A 105 -30.73 -24.43 16.93
CA LYS A 105 -32.13 -24.72 16.60
C LYS A 105 -32.41 -26.20 16.78
#